data_AF-A0A7J6UTE3-F1
#
_entry.id   AF-A0A7J6UTE3-F1
#
_cell.length_a   1.000
_cell.length_b   1.000
_cell.length_c   1.000
_cell.angle_alpha   90.00
_cell.angle_beta   90.00
_cell.angle_gamma   90.00
#
_symmetry.space_group_name_H-M   'P 1'
#
loop_
_entity.id
_entity.type
_entity.pdbx_description
1 polymer ?
#
loop_
_entity_poly.entity_id
_entity_poly.type
_entity_poly.pdbx_seq_one_letter_code
_entity_poly.pdbx_strand_id
1 'polypeptide(L)' 'MSFYETDFGWGNPVWASSASLATKNGILLMDTKCGKGIEAWVSLNEEDMSRFECDLDLLSFTSTN' A
#
# COMPACT_ATOMS: atom_id res chain seq x y z
N MET A 1 -9.15 -12.74 4.46
CA MET A 1 -9.66 -12.94 3.10
C MET A 1 -9.07 -11.83 2.28
N SER A 2 -8.02 -12.15 1.54
CA SER A 2 -7.23 -11.16 0.81
C SER A 2 -7.98 -10.75 -0.46
N PHE A 3 -7.81 -9.51 -0.93
CA PHE A 3 -8.30 -9.09 -2.24
C PHE A 3 -7.84 -10.05 -3.36
N TYR A 4 -6.68 -10.67 -3.17
CA TYR A 4 -6.06 -11.61 -4.13
C TYR A 4 -6.68 -13.01 -4.16
N GLU A 5 -7.63 -13.31 -3.27
CA GLU A 5 -8.37 -14.60 -3.24
C GLU A 5 -9.75 -14.49 -3.90
N THR A 6 -10.10 -13.33 -4.46
CA THR A 6 -11.44 -13.07 -5.01
C THR A 6 -11.53 -13.51 -6.47
N ASP A 7 -12.17 -14.65 -6.75
CA ASP A 7 -12.42 -15.14 -8.12
C ASP A 7 -13.90 -14.99 -8.52
N PHE A 8 -14.15 -14.32 -9.64
CA PHE A 8 -15.48 -14.15 -10.24
C PHE A 8 -15.77 -15.09 -11.42
N GLY A 9 -14.87 -16.06 -11.68
CA GLY A 9 -14.97 -17.02 -12.78
C GLY A 9 -13.89 -16.88 -13.87
N TRP A 10 -12.93 -15.98 -13.68
CA TRP A 10 -11.83 -15.71 -14.63
C TRP A 10 -10.44 -15.81 -13.99
N GLY A 11 -10.37 -16.30 -12.75
CA GLY A 11 -9.15 -16.37 -11.96
C GLY A 11 -8.97 -15.17 -11.03
N ASN A 12 -7.93 -15.26 -10.21
CA ASN A 12 -7.64 -14.30 -9.15
C ASN A 12 -7.06 -12.98 -9.68
N PRO A 13 -7.20 -11.86 -8.93
CA PRO A 13 -6.65 -10.58 -9.34
C PRO A 13 -5.13 -10.61 -9.44
N VAL A 14 -4.60 -9.98 -10.48
CA VAL A 14 -3.15 -9.80 -10.63
C VAL A 14 -2.63 -8.73 -9.68
N TRP A 15 -3.42 -7.68 -9.45
CA TRP A 15 -3.15 -6.53 -8.57
C TRP A 15 -4.46 -5.97 -8.03
N ALA A 16 -4.43 -5.42 -6.81
CA ALA A 16 -5.56 -4.77 -6.16
C ALA A 16 -5.09 -3.41 -5.61
N SER A 17 -5.98 -2.41 -5.64
CA SER A 17 -5.69 -1.05 -5.21
C SER A 17 -6.98 -0.39 -4.72
N SER A 18 -6.87 0.65 -3.90
CA SER A 18 -8.00 1.50 -3.58
C SER A 18 -8.24 2.54 -4.68
N ALA A 19 -9.50 2.97 -4.82
CA ALA A 19 -9.77 4.27 -5.40
C ALA A 19 -9.06 5.38 -4.58
N SER A 20 -9.03 6.62 -5.06
CA SER A 20 -8.20 7.68 -4.46
C SER A 20 -8.31 7.77 -2.93
N LEU A 21 -7.15 7.87 -2.26
CA LEU A 21 -7.05 8.18 -0.84
C LEU A 21 -7.28 9.67 -0.63
N ALA A 22 -8.54 10.10 -0.79
CA ALA A 22 -8.94 11.51 -0.73
C ALA A 22 -8.89 12.11 0.69
N THR A 23 -8.51 11.33 1.70
CA THR A 23 -8.38 11.80 3.08
C THR A 23 -6.98 12.33 3.35
N LYS A 24 -6.89 13.60 3.77
CA LYS A 24 -5.65 14.20 4.29
C LYS A 24 -5.19 13.38 5.51
N ASN A 25 -3.92 12.95 5.51
CA ASN A 25 -3.32 12.12 6.56
C ASN A 25 -3.93 10.72 6.68
N GLY A 26 -4.32 10.14 5.54
CA GLY A 26 -4.84 8.78 5.45
C GLY A 26 -3.74 7.74 5.23
N ILE A 27 -3.86 6.60 5.91
CA ILE A 27 -3.03 5.42 5.66
C ILE A 27 -3.96 4.25 5.38
N LEU A 28 -3.74 3.55 4.27
CA LEU A 28 -4.39 2.30 3.94
C LEU A 28 -3.36 1.17 3.93
N LEU A 29 -3.63 0.11 4.67
CA LEU A 29 -2.80 -1.10 4.69
C LEU A 29 -3.50 -2.19 3.90
N MET A 30 -2.79 -2.76 2.93
CA MET A 30 -3.28 -3.85 2.09
C MET A 30 -2.34 -5.05 2.14
N ASP A 31 -2.88 -6.26 2.13
CA ASP A 31 -2.06 -7.46 1.97
C ASP A 31 -1.36 -7.44 0.61
N THR A 32 -0.08 -7.83 0.58
CA THR A 32 0.62 -8.12 -0.68
C THR A 32 0.01 -9.34 -1.38
N LYS A 33 0.17 -9.43 -2.70
CA LYS A 33 -0.28 -10.59 -3.49
C LYS A 33 0.20 -11.94 -2.96
N CYS A 34 1.44 -12.00 -2.46
CA CYS A 34 2.02 -13.25 -1.99
C CYS A 34 1.65 -13.59 -0.54
N GLY A 35 0.91 -12.70 0.15
CA GLY A 35 0.48 -12.89 1.54
C GLY A 35 1.62 -12.85 2.57
N LYS A 36 2.83 -12.45 2.17
CA LYS A 36 4.03 -12.44 3.04
C LYS A 36 4.40 -11.06 3.56
N GLY A 37 3.62 -10.04 3.21
CA GLY A 37 3.87 -8.65 3.59
C GLY A 37 2.67 -7.76 3.35
N ILE A 38 2.84 -6.46 3.61
CA ILE A 38 1.81 -5.43 3.52
C ILE A 38 2.30 -4.33 2.57
N GLU A 39 1.40 -3.80 1.75
CA GLU A 39 1.56 -2.55 1.04
C GLU A 39 0.91 -1.42 1.87
N ALA A 40 1.71 -0.42 2.26
CA ALA A 40 1.21 0.76 2.96
C ALA A 40 1.05 1.91 1.97
N TRP A 41 -0.20 2.32 1.74
CA TRP A 41 -0.56 3.44 0.89
C TRP A 41 -0.80 4.67 1.77
N VAL A 42 0.09 5.66 1.66
CA VAL A 42 0.15 6.81 2.57
C VAL A 42 -0.21 8.09 1.81
N SER A 43 -1.15 8.87 2.35
CA SER A 43 -1.58 10.15 1.82
C SER A 43 -1.30 11.25 2.84
N LEU A 44 -0.29 12.07 2.56
CA LEU A 44 0.16 13.18 3.40
C LEU A 44 0.16 14.48 2.59
N ASN A 45 0.30 15.61 3.27
CA ASN A 45 0.64 16.84 2.57
C ASN A 45 2.09 16.78 2.05
N GLU A 46 2.44 17.60 1.07
CA GLU A 46 3.76 17.54 0.41
C GLU A 46 4.94 17.71 1.38
N GLU A 47 4.82 18.61 2.37
CA GLU A 47 5.87 18.83 3.37
C GLU A 47 6.10 17.58 4.22
N ASP A 48 5.02 16.99 4.76
CA ASP A 48 5.09 15.79 5.58
C ASP A 48 5.57 14.58 4.76
N MET A 49 5.11 14.47 3.51
CA MET A 49 5.52 13.39 2.59
C MET A 49 7.02 13.45 2.30
N SER A 50 7.57 14.65 2.07
CA SER A 50 9.01 14.81 1.82
C SER A 50 9.88 14.34 3.00
N ARG A 51 9.42 14.56 4.24
CA ARG A 51 10.09 14.08 5.45
C ARG A 51 9.92 12.57 5.60
N PHE A 52 8.73 12.06 5.31
CA PHE A 52 8.40 10.64 5.38
C PHE A 52 9.26 9.81 4.41
N GLU A 53 9.47 10.27 3.17
CA GLU A 53 10.30 9.57 2.17
C GLU A 53 11.79 9.53 2.54
N CYS A 54 12.26 10.47 3.36
CA CYS A 54 13.66 10.57 3.78
C CYS A 54 13.93 9.96 5.16
N ASP A 55 12.90 9.42 5.83
CA ASP A 55 13.03 8.87 7.17
C ASP A 55 13.82 7.55 7.15
N LEU A 56 14.97 7.51 7.83
CA LEU A 56 15.88 6.36 7.80
C LEU A 56 15.30 5.12 8.50
N ASP A 57 14.49 5.31 9.54
CA ASP A 57 13.86 4.20 10.24
C ASP A 57 12.82 3.57 9.32
N LEU A 58 12.01 4.38 8.63
CA LEU A 58 11.06 3.90 7.64
C LEU A 58 11.76 3.18 6.49
N LEU A 59 12.79 3.81 5.90
CA LEU A 59 13.53 3.27 4.76
C LEU A 59 14.10 1.89 5.06
N SER A 60 14.49 1.62 6.31
CA SER A 60 14.98 0.30 6.75
C SER A 60 13.97 -0.84 6.62
N PHE A 61 12.67 -0.51 6.52
CA PHE A 61 11.57 -1.46 6.35
C PHE A 61 10.92 -1.44 4.95
N THR A 62 11.39 -0.57 4.06
CA THR A 62 10.89 -0.51 2.67
C THR A 62 11.68 -1.41 1.74
N SER A 63 11.01 -2.06 0.79
CA SER A 63 11.66 -2.71 -0.34
C SER A 63 11.86 -1.70 -1.48
N THR A 64 13.07 -1.61 -2.03
CA THR A 64 13.27 -0.90 -3.31
C THR A 64 12.47 -1.61 -4.40
N ASN A 65 11.70 -0.82 -5.15
CA ASN A 65 10.91 -1.25 -6.30
C ASN A 65 11.79 -1.76 -7.45
#